data_AF-A0A9D6N0G1-F1
#
_entry.id   AF-A0A9D6N0G1-F1
#
_cell.length_a   1.000
_cell.length_b   1.000
_cell.length_c   1.000
_cell.angle_alpha   90.00
_cell.angle_beta   90.00
_cell.angle_gamma   90.00
#
_symmetry.space_group_name_H-M   'P 1'
#
loop_
_entity.id
_entity.type
_entity.pdbx_description
1 polymer ?
#
loop_
_entity_poly.entity_id
_entity_poly.type
_entity_poly.pdbx_seq_one_letter_code
_entity_poly.pdbx_strand_id
1 'polypeptide(L)'
;MKDPEDPDVKREIEERFQWNVRTIVGDYGRVGSQSARWDEPVRKALELMAHFRVHGAVDASRASYSDSIRELIRAARAAGCDDPLALYLYARLGVPETMTEKDRAQLYAEAADGIESRGYSPIRKFYAHLRAAERLSAANERQQGQAAVHKHSTRAWDLCIEFIGDKAAPSEDVREAVEELVKYWSGRLQPKRYEALEAALLRHWGNEAWVYRFKGTHFKEFAWEARGNGYADTVSEEGWRLFSERLEIAERALLKSWEMNPSDPETARALMGVELGQGRGRDRLEQWFSRAMKLNTNFYEACSIKLTYLEPKWHGSARQMLEFGRECARSKEWGWSVPLIIAEAHQSLARYDQREGQDYWADPSVWPEIESCFEAFFARYGEQGLGWRHNYARFAYKCRKWSVLRRELPLLGKVNYDFFGGREAFEQMKREVEEHLSETK
;
A
#
# COMPACT_ATOMS: atom_id res chain seq x y z
N MET A 1 -15.99 5.10 -7.48
CA MET A 1 -15.87 6.06 -6.36
C MET A 1 -17.14 6.89 -6.34
N LYS A 2 -17.85 7.00 -5.22
CA LYS A 2 -19.04 7.88 -5.13
C LYS A 2 -18.60 9.33 -5.38
N ASP A 3 -19.46 10.15 -5.97
CA ASP A 3 -19.17 11.56 -6.20
C ASP A 3 -18.90 12.24 -4.84
N PRO A 4 -17.71 12.81 -4.58
CA PRO A 4 -17.42 13.49 -3.32
C PRO A 4 -18.31 14.73 -3.11
N GLU A 5 -18.95 15.23 -4.16
CA GLU A 5 -19.92 16.33 -4.06
C GLU A 5 -21.33 15.87 -3.66
N ASP A 6 -21.59 14.55 -3.67
CA ASP A 6 -22.84 13.94 -3.22
C ASP A 6 -23.13 14.34 -1.76
N PRO A 7 -24.31 14.92 -1.47
CA PRO A 7 -24.70 15.31 -0.12
C PRO A 7 -24.62 14.19 0.92
N ASP A 8 -24.94 12.95 0.55
CA ASP A 8 -24.87 11.81 1.46
C ASP A 8 -23.41 11.45 1.77
N VAL A 9 -22.51 11.51 0.77
CA VAL A 9 -21.07 11.30 0.96
C VAL A 9 -20.47 12.38 1.84
N LYS A 10 -20.84 13.65 1.63
CA LYS A 10 -20.40 14.77 2.48
C LYS A 10 -20.86 14.59 3.93
N ARG A 11 -22.10 14.14 4.14
CA ARG A 11 -22.62 13.85 5.48
C ARG A 11 -21.84 12.70 6.13
N GLU A 12 -21.61 11.60 5.43
CA GLU A 12 -20.82 10.46 5.93
C GLU A 12 -19.39 10.90 6.34
N ILE A 13 -18.74 11.74 5.51
CA ILE A 13 -17.42 12.32 5.79
C ILE A 13 -17.44 13.17 7.06
N GLU A 14 -18.43 14.06 7.20
CA GLU A 14 -18.55 14.94 8.37
C GLU A 14 -18.84 14.15 9.66
N GLU A 15 -19.75 13.17 9.62
CA GLU A 15 -20.05 12.31 10.76
C GLU A 15 -18.81 11.53 11.22
N ARG A 16 -18.03 11.01 10.26
CA ARG A 16 -16.74 10.34 10.52
C ARG A 16 -15.71 11.30 11.12
N PHE A 17 -15.65 12.54 10.64
CA PHE A 17 -14.77 13.57 11.19
C PHE A 17 -15.13 13.89 12.63
N GLN A 18 -16.41 14.16 12.92
CA GLN A 18 -16.89 14.45 14.27
C GLN A 18 -16.66 13.28 15.22
N TRP A 19 -16.82 12.04 14.76
CA TRP A 19 -16.48 10.85 15.56
C TRP A 19 -14.99 10.78 15.89
N ASN A 20 -14.11 11.08 14.92
CA ASN A 20 -12.67 11.14 15.16
C ASN A 20 -12.29 12.28 16.11
N VAL A 21 -12.88 13.47 15.99
CA VAL A 21 -12.67 14.58 16.93
C VAL A 21 -13.06 14.14 18.36
N ARG A 22 -14.23 13.53 18.55
CA ARG A 22 -14.67 13.05 19.87
C ARG A 22 -13.71 12.02 20.48
N THR A 23 -13.24 11.06 19.70
CA THR A 23 -12.40 9.95 20.18
C THR A 23 -10.89 10.26 20.15
N ILE A 24 -10.48 11.46 19.71
CA ILE A 24 -9.08 11.93 19.77
C ILE A 24 -9.00 13.12 20.75
N VAL A 25 -9.62 14.24 20.37
CA VAL A 25 -9.59 15.49 21.16
C VAL A 25 -10.44 15.36 22.41
N GLY A 26 -11.63 14.75 22.30
CA GLY A 26 -12.51 14.53 23.44
C GLY A 26 -11.90 13.56 24.47
N ASP A 27 -11.25 12.49 24.01
CA ASP A 27 -10.56 11.56 24.91
C ASP A 27 -9.37 12.22 25.61
N TYR A 28 -8.55 13.00 24.90
CA TYR A 28 -7.51 13.82 25.54
C TYR A 28 -8.11 14.78 26.58
N GLY A 29 -9.28 15.36 26.25
CA GLY A 29 -10.10 16.14 27.15
C GLY A 29 -10.47 15.43 28.46
N ARG A 30 -10.75 14.13 28.38
CA ARG A 30 -11.32 13.32 29.46
C ARG A 30 -10.28 12.57 30.29
N VAL A 31 -9.22 12.08 29.66
CA VAL A 31 -8.23 11.17 30.29
C VAL A 31 -6.77 11.57 30.04
N GLY A 32 -6.53 12.64 29.26
CA GLY A 32 -5.18 13.08 28.92
C GLY A 32 -4.49 13.84 30.05
N SER A 33 -3.17 13.93 29.98
CA SER A 33 -2.40 14.82 30.86
C SER A 33 -2.60 16.27 30.40
N GLN A 34 -3.32 17.05 31.20
CA GLN A 34 -3.68 18.43 30.87
C GLN A 34 -2.84 19.44 31.64
N SER A 35 -2.46 20.52 30.96
CA SER A 35 -1.74 21.65 31.50
C SER A 35 -1.83 22.85 30.57
N ALA A 36 -2.01 24.04 31.15
CA ALA A 36 -1.95 25.30 30.42
C ALA A 36 -0.63 25.50 29.64
N ARG A 37 0.44 24.77 29.99
CA ARG A 37 1.74 24.83 29.29
C ARG A 37 1.73 24.19 27.91
N TRP A 38 0.86 23.21 27.64
CA TRP A 38 0.89 22.44 26.39
C TRP A 38 -0.48 22.08 25.81
N ASP A 39 -1.58 22.33 26.52
CA ASP A 39 -2.92 21.94 26.07
C ASP A 39 -3.29 22.52 24.71
N GLU A 40 -2.98 23.79 24.45
CA GLU A 40 -3.32 24.45 23.19
C GLU A 40 -2.62 23.77 21.99
N PRO A 41 -1.28 23.61 21.95
CA PRO A 41 -0.63 22.93 20.84
C PRO A 41 -1.03 21.45 20.73
N VAL A 42 -1.26 20.74 21.85
CA VAL A 42 -1.71 19.34 21.81
C VAL A 42 -3.10 19.23 21.19
N ARG A 43 -4.08 20.04 21.60
CA ARG A 43 -5.44 20.00 21.05
C ARG A 43 -5.46 20.30 19.56
N LYS A 44 -4.70 21.32 19.11
CA LYS A 44 -4.55 21.63 17.68
C LYS A 44 -3.94 20.47 16.89
N ALA A 45 -2.87 19.85 17.41
CA ALA A 45 -2.25 18.69 16.77
C ALA A 45 -3.22 17.50 16.66
N LEU A 46 -4.03 17.27 17.68
CA LEU A 46 -5.03 16.20 17.73
C LEU A 46 -6.21 16.44 16.78
N GLU A 47 -6.65 17.69 16.60
CA GLU A 47 -7.68 18.07 15.63
C GLU A 47 -7.17 17.89 14.18
N LEU A 48 -5.94 18.31 13.89
CA LEU A 48 -5.31 18.05 12.60
C LEU A 48 -5.14 16.54 12.33
N MET A 49 -4.88 15.75 13.37
CA MET A 49 -4.86 14.29 13.25
C MET A 49 -6.26 13.74 12.91
N ALA A 50 -7.34 14.31 13.44
CA ALA A 50 -8.71 13.93 13.05
C ALA A 50 -8.99 14.24 11.56
N HIS A 51 -8.58 15.41 11.06
CA HIS A 51 -8.65 15.71 9.63
C HIS A 51 -7.83 14.74 8.78
N PHE A 52 -6.60 14.44 9.22
CA PHE A 52 -5.72 13.51 8.54
C PHE A 52 -6.34 12.11 8.38
N ARG A 53 -7.13 11.66 9.37
CA ARG A 53 -7.84 10.37 9.33
C ARG A 53 -8.95 10.31 8.29
N VAL A 54 -9.63 11.43 8.03
CA VAL A 54 -10.82 11.44 7.18
C VAL A 54 -10.51 11.84 5.74
N HIS A 55 -9.65 12.85 5.54
CA HIS A 55 -9.41 13.44 4.21
C HIS A 55 -8.11 12.92 3.55
N GLY A 56 -7.32 12.11 4.26
CA GLY A 56 -5.94 11.77 3.92
C GLY A 56 -5.70 10.94 2.64
N ALA A 57 -6.76 10.54 1.92
CA ALA A 57 -6.65 9.81 0.65
C ALA A 57 -6.82 10.70 -0.61
N VAL A 58 -7.32 11.93 -0.48
CA VAL A 58 -7.73 12.74 -1.65
C VAL A 58 -7.18 14.18 -1.62
N ASP A 59 -6.61 14.63 -0.50
CA ASP A 59 -6.26 16.04 -0.31
C ASP A 59 -4.73 16.30 -0.26
N ALA A 60 -4.27 17.21 -1.12
CA ALA A 60 -2.89 17.72 -1.18
C ALA A 60 -2.45 18.40 0.14
N SER A 61 -3.40 18.75 1.00
CA SER A 61 -3.15 19.27 2.36
C SER A 61 -2.45 18.28 3.31
N ARG A 62 -2.31 16.99 2.95
CA ARG A 62 -1.70 15.97 3.82
C ARG A 62 -0.26 16.29 4.26
N ALA A 63 0.56 16.84 3.35
CA ALA A 63 1.90 17.31 3.70
C ALA A 63 1.82 18.47 4.71
N SER A 64 0.93 19.44 4.44
CA SER A 64 0.66 20.60 5.31
C SER A 64 0.21 20.18 6.72
N TYR A 65 -0.68 19.19 6.84
CA TYR A 65 -1.10 18.67 8.15
C TYR A 65 0.03 17.98 8.90
N SER A 66 0.81 17.14 8.21
CA SER A 66 1.91 16.39 8.83
C SER A 66 2.99 17.31 9.40
N ASP A 67 3.32 18.38 8.67
CA ASP A 67 4.30 19.37 9.11
C ASP A 67 3.75 20.24 10.25
N SER A 68 2.48 20.66 10.16
CA SER A 68 1.81 21.41 11.26
C SER A 68 1.73 20.58 12.55
N ILE A 69 1.36 19.30 12.45
CA ILE A 69 1.33 18.39 13.61
C ILE A 69 2.73 18.23 14.20
N ARG A 70 3.76 18.09 13.35
CA ARG A 70 5.17 17.98 13.79
C ARG A 70 5.60 19.19 14.61
N GLU A 71 5.32 20.41 14.13
CA GLU A 71 5.68 21.64 14.84
C GLU A 71 4.97 21.75 16.19
N LEU A 72 3.65 21.56 16.21
CA LEU A 72 2.84 21.65 17.42
C LEU A 72 3.27 20.62 18.48
N ILE A 73 3.51 19.37 18.07
CA ILE A 73 3.85 18.31 19.02
C ILE A 73 5.28 18.43 19.54
N ARG A 74 6.21 18.99 18.74
CA ARG A 74 7.55 19.37 19.21
C ARG A 74 7.47 20.48 20.25
N ALA A 75 6.65 21.50 20.02
CA ALA A 75 6.43 22.59 20.98
C ALA A 75 5.84 22.06 22.30
N ALA A 76 4.83 21.18 22.24
CA ALA A 76 4.26 20.53 23.41
C ALA A 76 5.31 19.72 24.20
N ARG A 77 6.15 18.94 23.51
CA ARG A 77 7.24 18.18 24.16
C ARG A 77 8.28 19.08 24.80
N ALA A 78 8.67 20.17 24.14
CA ALA A 78 9.58 21.17 24.72
C ALA A 78 8.97 21.85 25.96
N ALA A 79 7.65 22.02 26.00
CA ALA A 79 6.92 22.53 27.16
C ALA A 79 6.76 21.52 28.31
N GLY A 80 7.23 20.27 28.13
CA GLY A 80 7.20 19.21 29.14
C GLY A 80 5.98 18.29 29.06
N CYS A 81 5.24 18.28 27.96
CA CYS A 81 4.07 17.40 27.80
C CYS A 81 4.47 15.92 27.92
N ASP A 82 3.83 15.21 28.85
CA ASP A 82 4.00 13.79 29.11
C ASP A 82 2.77 12.94 28.73
N ASP A 83 1.75 13.56 28.13
CA ASP A 83 0.56 12.83 27.69
C ASP A 83 0.93 11.74 26.68
N PRO A 84 0.45 10.49 26.87
CA PRO A 84 0.88 9.37 26.04
C PRO A 84 0.29 9.42 24.62
N LEU A 85 -0.85 10.07 24.39
CA LEU A 85 -1.38 10.28 23.04
C LEU A 85 -0.57 11.36 22.29
N ALA A 86 -0.14 12.40 22.98
CA ALA A 86 0.83 13.37 22.44
C ALA A 86 2.19 12.71 22.15
N LEU A 87 2.66 11.81 23.02
CA LEU A 87 3.90 11.05 22.82
C LEU A 87 3.82 10.15 21.59
N TYR A 88 2.68 9.50 21.36
CA TYR A 88 2.43 8.72 20.14
C TYR A 88 2.57 9.58 18.87
N LEU A 89 1.96 10.78 18.85
CA LEU A 89 2.10 11.70 17.71
C LEU A 89 3.53 12.20 17.55
N TYR A 90 4.24 12.47 18.65
CA TYR A 90 5.65 12.83 18.61
C TYR A 90 6.51 11.70 18.02
N ALA A 91 6.35 10.45 18.45
CA ALA A 91 7.06 9.30 17.88
C ALA A 91 6.78 9.14 16.37
N ARG A 92 5.56 9.48 15.94
CA ARG A 92 5.13 9.38 14.55
C ARG A 92 5.67 10.46 13.65
N LEU A 93 5.62 11.73 14.08
CA LEU A 93 5.87 12.88 13.20
C LEU A 93 6.88 13.88 13.77
N GLY A 94 7.09 13.87 15.09
CA GLY A 94 7.82 14.90 15.83
C GLY A 94 9.29 14.59 16.13
N VAL A 95 9.74 13.34 16.05
CA VAL A 95 11.14 12.98 16.35
C VAL A 95 12.13 13.68 15.39
N PRO A 96 13.35 14.01 15.84
CA PRO A 96 14.39 14.53 14.97
C PRO A 96 14.93 13.44 14.03
N GLU A 97 15.44 13.83 12.86
CA GLU A 97 16.00 12.89 11.88
C GLU A 97 17.25 12.14 12.41
N THR A 98 17.89 12.69 13.44
CA THR A 98 19.06 12.09 14.10
C THR A 98 18.70 10.98 15.09
N MET A 99 17.41 10.79 15.41
CA MET A 99 16.98 9.75 16.34
C MET A 99 17.15 8.36 15.72
N THR A 100 17.67 7.40 16.50
CA THR A 100 17.81 6.02 16.03
C THR A 100 16.44 5.35 15.91
N GLU A 101 16.27 4.42 14.97
CA GLU A 101 15.01 3.65 14.85
C GLU A 101 14.72 2.82 16.11
N LYS A 102 15.76 2.43 16.86
CA LYS A 102 15.61 1.73 18.15
C LYS A 102 14.97 2.63 19.21
N ASP A 103 15.49 3.85 19.38
CA ASP A 103 14.93 4.80 20.35
C ASP A 103 13.51 5.22 19.95
N ARG A 104 13.29 5.40 18.65
CA ARG A 104 11.95 5.69 18.12
C ARG A 104 10.98 4.55 18.38
N ALA A 105 11.39 3.29 18.19
CA ALA A 105 10.56 2.12 18.48
C ALA A 105 10.20 2.03 19.97
N GLN A 106 11.15 2.36 20.84
CA GLN A 106 10.91 2.43 22.29
C GLN A 106 9.90 3.52 22.67
N LEU A 107 9.98 4.71 22.05
CA LEU A 107 8.98 5.77 22.24
C LEU A 107 7.56 5.33 21.84
N TYR A 108 7.43 4.56 20.75
CA TYR A 108 6.13 4.00 20.37
C TYR A 108 5.60 3.00 21.41
N ALA A 109 6.47 2.14 21.95
CA ALA A 109 6.09 1.18 22.98
C ALA A 109 5.63 1.88 24.27
N GLU A 110 6.36 2.91 24.71
CA GLU A 110 6.02 3.75 25.86
C GLU A 110 4.69 4.48 25.66
N ALA A 111 4.47 5.06 24.48
CA ALA A 111 3.21 5.70 24.15
C ALA A 111 2.04 4.70 24.16
N ALA A 112 2.23 3.50 23.59
CA ALA A 112 1.22 2.46 23.59
C ALA A 112 0.83 2.02 25.01
N ASP A 113 1.82 1.73 25.87
CA ASP A 113 1.58 1.34 27.26
C ASP A 113 0.94 2.47 28.07
N GLY A 114 1.34 3.72 27.82
CA GLY A 114 0.74 4.90 28.45
C GLY A 114 -0.72 5.11 28.04
N ILE A 115 -1.05 4.96 26.75
CA ILE A 115 -2.44 5.07 26.25
C ILE A 115 -3.28 3.91 26.81
N GLU A 116 -2.73 2.69 26.85
CA GLU A 116 -3.38 1.48 27.38
C GLU A 116 -3.81 1.65 28.85
N SER A 117 -2.92 2.23 29.67
CA SER A 117 -3.16 2.47 31.11
C SER A 117 -4.27 3.48 31.40
N ARG A 118 -4.78 4.18 30.37
CA ARG A 118 -5.79 5.24 30.47
C ARG A 118 -7.08 4.86 29.77
N GLY A 119 -8.13 5.65 30.00
CA GLY A 119 -9.46 5.45 29.42
C GLY A 119 -9.62 5.93 27.98
N TYR A 120 -8.56 5.93 27.16
CA TYR A 120 -8.62 6.27 25.73
C TYR A 120 -9.44 5.23 24.95
N SER A 121 -10.09 5.63 23.87
CA SER A 121 -10.93 4.75 23.04
C SER A 121 -10.12 3.55 22.47
N PRO A 122 -10.74 2.36 22.34
CA PRO A 122 -10.05 1.16 21.85
C PRO A 122 -9.30 1.35 20.53
N ILE A 123 -9.87 2.12 19.59
CA ILE A 123 -9.22 2.43 18.31
C ILE A 123 -7.89 3.19 18.47
N ARG A 124 -7.74 4.02 19.51
CA ARG A 124 -6.51 4.78 19.77
C ARG A 124 -5.44 3.87 20.36
N LYS A 125 -5.86 2.98 21.28
CA LYS A 125 -5.01 1.90 21.79
C LYS A 125 -4.55 0.98 20.67
N PHE A 126 -5.45 0.59 19.77
CA PHE A 126 -5.16 -0.28 18.62
C PHE A 126 -4.01 0.28 17.78
N TYR A 127 -4.13 1.52 17.31
CA TYR A 127 -3.08 2.12 16.47
C TYR A 127 -1.77 2.33 17.22
N ALA A 128 -1.81 2.67 18.51
CA ALA A 128 -0.60 2.81 19.29
C ALA A 128 0.16 1.47 19.40
N HIS A 129 -0.56 0.39 19.75
CA HIS A 129 0.02 -0.95 19.82
C HIS A 129 0.49 -1.47 18.45
N LEU A 130 -0.28 -1.27 17.38
CA LEU A 130 0.10 -1.71 16.03
C LEU A 130 1.40 -1.03 15.56
N ARG A 131 1.50 0.31 15.71
CA ARG A 131 2.72 1.05 15.32
C ARG A 131 3.92 0.71 16.19
N ALA A 132 3.72 0.46 17.48
CA ALA A 132 4.78 -0.05 18.35
C ALA A 132 5.30 -1.40 17.86
N ALA A 133 4.40 -2.33 17.52
CA ALA A 133 4.78 -3.65 17.01
C ALA A 133 5.53 -3.58 15.68
N GLU A 134 5.12 -2.71 14.75
CA GLU A 134 5.81 -2.47 13.48
C GLU A 134 7.24 -1.95 13.70
N ARG A 135 7.38 -0.93 14.55
CA ARG A 135 8.66 -0.25 14.77
C ARG A 135 9.64 -1.12 15.54
N LEU A 136 9.16 -1.83 16.56
CA LEU A 136 9.96 -2.83 17.27
C LEU A 136 10.38 -3.97 16.34
N SER A 137 9.49 -4.43 15.45
CA SER A 137 9.84 -5.47 14.47
C SER A 137 10.89 -5.01 13.47
N ALA A 138 10.84 -3.74 13.04
CA ALA A 138 11.81 -3.18 12.10
C ALA A 138 13.18 -2.88 12.75
N ALA A 139 13.20 -2.53 14.03
CA ALA A 139 14.43 -2.17 14.75
C ALA A 139 15.22 -3.37 15.31
N ASN A 140 14.60 -4.55 15.43
CA ASN A 140 15.23 -5.72 16.07
C ASN A 140 15.92 -6.63 15.04
N GLU A 141 17.24 -6.76 15.15
CA GLU A 141 18.04 -7.66 14.29
C GLU A 141 18.18 -9.10 14.85
N ARG A 142 17.75 -9.39 16.10
CA ARG A 142 17.86 -10.72 16.77
C ARG A 142 16.73 -10.96 17.80
N GLN A 143 16.73 -12.11 18.49
CA GLN A 143 15.73 -12.54 19.51
C GLN A 143 15.40 -11.51 20.61
N GLN A 144 16.31 -10.60 20.95
CA GLN A 144 16.04 -9.51 21.91
C GLN A 144 14.94 -8.59 21.37
N GLY A 145 13.85 -8.44 22.12
CA GLY A 145 12.70 -7.61 21.74
C GLY A 145 11.52 -8.38 21.13
N GLN A 146 11.65 -9.69 20.84
CA GLN A 146 10.52 -10.51 20.37
C GLN A 146 9.34 -10.54 21.35
N ALA A 147 9.62 -10.55 22.66
CA ALA A 147 8.56 -10.49 23.67
C ALA A 147 7.75 -9.19 23.60
N ALA A 148 8.40 -8.05 23.38
CA ALA A 148 7.72 -6.76 23.23
C ALA A 148 6.93 -6.69 21.90
N VAL A 149 7.51 -7.16 20.79
CA VAL A 149 6.80 -7.29 19.52
C VAL A 149 5.56 -8.17 19.69
N HIS A 150 5.68 -9.31 20.36
CA HIS A 150 4.56 -10.22 20.61
C HIS A 150 3.49 -9.58 21.51
N LYS A 151 3.89 -8.90 22.59
CA LYS A 151 2.99 -8.15 23.48
C LYS A 151 2.16 -7.13 22.69
N HIS A 152 2.80 -6.23 21.96
CA HIS A 152 2.08 -5.15 21.27
C HIS A 152 1.28 -5.67 20.08
N SER A 153 1.78 -6.64 19.31
CA SER A 153 1.05 -7.20 18.17
C SER A 153 -0.18 -8.00 18.59
N THR A 154 -0.10 -8.79 19.67
CA THR A 154 -1.25 -9.51 20.22
C THR A 154 -2.26 -8.53 20.83
N ARG A 155 -1.81 -7.51 21.55
CA ARG A 155 -2.73 -6.50 22.10
C ARG A 155 -3.45 -5.71 20.98
N ALA A 156 -2.75 -5.36 19.90
CA ALA A 156 -3.37 -4.75 18.72
C ALA A 156 -4.44 -5.67 18.09
N TRP A 157 -4.19 -6.98 18.04
CA TRP A 157 -5.19 -7.94 17.57
C TRP A 157 -6.44 -7.90 18.44
N ASP A 158 -6.30 -8.02 19.76
CA ASP A 158 -7.43 -8.05 20.69
C ASP A 158 -8.25 -6.75 20.63
N LEU A 159 -7.57 -5.59 20.57
CA LEU A 159 -8.22 -4.28 20.46
C LEU A 159 -8.95 -4.10 19.13
N CYS A 160 -8.45 -4.67 18.03
CA CYS A 160 -9.16 -4.65 16.76
C CYS A 160 -10.46 -5.49 16.83
N ILE A 161 -10.39 -6.69 17.42
CA ILE A 161 -11.58 -7.54 17.63
C ILE A 161 -12.60 -6.84 18.53
N GLU A 162 -12.15 -6.17 19.59
CA GLU A 162 -13.00 -5.33 20.45
C GLU A 162 -13.65 -4.20 19.64
N PHE A 163 -12.86 -3.47 18.85
CA PHE A 163 -13.34 -2.34 18.05
C PHE A 163 -14.33 -2.73 16.95
N ILE A 164 -14.20 -3.93 16.36
CA ILE A 164 -15.20 -4.47 15.41
C ILE A 164 -16.58 -4.58 16.06
N GLY A 165 -16.66 -4.77 17.38
CA GLY A 165 -17.91 -4.81 18.13
C GLY A 165 -18.55 -3.44 18.41
N ASP A 166 -17.84 -2.33 18.17
CA ASP A 166 -18.32 -0.98 18.43
C ASP A 166 -19.32 -0.52 17.35
N LYS A 167 -20.61 -0.55 17.68
CA LYS A 167 -21.69 -0.13 16.77
C LYS A 167 -21.73 1.37 16.52
N ALA A 168 -21.04 2.18 17.32
CA ALA A 168 -20.95 3.62 17.12
C ALA A 168 -19.74 4.01 16.22
N ALA A 169 -18.88 3.04 15.87
CA ALA A 169 -17.75 3.28 14.99
C ALA A 169 -18.22 3.51 13.55
N PRO A 170 -17.61 4.46 12.81
CA PRO A 170 -17.78 4.55 11.37
C PRO A 170 -17.25 3.28 10.69
N SER A 171 -18.03 2.70 9.76
CA SER A 171 -17.66 1.48 9.02
C SER A 171 -16.26 1.57 8.39
N GLU A 172 -15.94 2.75 7.87
CA GLU A 172 -14.66 3.03 7.22
C GLU A 172 -13.45 2.96 8.18
N ASP A 173 -13.62 3.42 9.43
CA ASP A 173 -12.57 3.31 10.45
C ASP A 173 -12.36 1.84 10.89
N VAL A 174 -13.43 1.03 10.93
CA VAL A 174 -13.33 -0.42 11.19
C VAL A 174 -12.62 -1.12 10.03
N ARG A 175 -13.00 -0.83 8.79
CA ARG A 175 -12.37 -1.35 7.59
C ARG A 175 -10.87 -1.06 7.56
N GLU A 176 -10.47 0.20 7.76
CA GLU A 176 -9.06 0.61 7.79
C GLU A 176 -8.28 -0.07 8.91
N ALA A 177 -8.85 -0.21 10.11
CA ALA A 177 -8.19 -0.90 11.22
C ALA A 177 -7.94 -2.38 10.89
N VAL A 178 -8.92 -3.06 10.29
CA VAL A 178 -8.83 -4.45 9.88
C VAL A 178 -7.78 -4.64 8.78
N GLU A 179 -7.80 -3.80 7.75
CA GLU A 179 -6.84 -3.86 6.64
C GLU A 179 -5.40 -3.62 7.12
N GLU A 180 -5.19 -2.63 8.00
CA GLU A 180 -3.88 -2.36 8.63
C GLU A 180 -3.40 -3.52 9.50
N LEU A 181 -4.28 -4.10 10.32
CA LEU A 181 -3.95 -5.26 11.13
C LEU A 181 -3.54 -6.46 10.26
N VAL A 182 -4.35 -6.79 9.25
CA VAL A 182 -4.11 -7.97 8.40
C VAL A 182 -2.84 -7.79 7.59
N LYS A 183 -2.57 -6.58 7.09
CA LYS A 183 -1.31 -6.24 6.42
C LYS A 183 -0.10 -6.52 7.32
N TYR A 184 -0.15 -6.17 8.61
CA TYR A 184 0.92 -6.46 9.55
C TYR A 184 1.18 -7.97 9.71
N TRP A 185 0.10 -8.77 9.72
CA TRP A 185 0.17 -10.23 9.86
C TRP A 185 0.31 -10.97 8.52
N SER A 186 0.40 -10.27 7.38
CA SER A 186 0.48 -10.87 6.04
C SER A 186 1.58 -11.95 5.96
N GLY A 187 1.26 -13.09 5.37
CA GLY A 187 2.13 -14.28 5.28
C GLY A 187 2.40 -15.01 6.60
N ARG A 188 1.84 -14.53 7.72
CA ARG A 188 1.99 -15.13 9.08
C ARG A 188 0.65 -15.27 9.81
N LEU A 189 -0.46 -14.90 9.16
CA LEU A 189 -1.78 -14.91 9.76
C LEU A 189 -2.27 -16.35 9.90
N GLN A 190 -2.45 -16.80 11.14
CA GLN A 190 -2.91 -18.15 11.43
C GLN A 190 -4.39 -18.32 11.03
N PRO A 191 -4.79 -19.47 10.45
CA PRO A 191 -6.17 -19.72 10.04
C PRO A 191 -7.20 -19.47 11.16
N LYS A 192 -6.95 -19.96 12.38
CA LYS A 192 -7.84 -19.72 13.54
C LYS A 192 -8.04 -18.24 13.89
N ARG A 193 -6.99 -17.43 13.71
CA ARG A 193 -7.09 -15.97 13.92
C ARG A 193 -7.97 -15.35 12.85
N TYR A 194 -7.75 -15.72 11.58
CA TYR A 194 -8.60 -15.26 10.50
C TYR A 194 -10.07 -15.68 10.69
N GLU A 195 -10.34 -16.93 11.07
CA GLU A 195 -11.70 -17.42 11.35
C GLU A 195 -12.40 -16.58 12.44
N ALA A 196 -11.70 -16.24 13.52
CA ALA A 196 -12.25 -15.38 14.57
C ALA A 196 -12.53 -13.95 14.07
N LEU A 197 -11.62 -13.38 13.27
CA LEU A 197 -11.80 -12.07 12.65
C LEU A 197 -12.99 -12.07 11.68
N GLU A 198 -13.06 -13.05 10.79
CA GLU A 198 -14.16 -13.21 9.83
C GLU A 198 -15.51 -13.36 10.55
N ALA A 199 -15.58 -14.18 11.59
CA ALA A 199 -16.79 -14.36 12.38
C ALA A 199 -17.25 -13.07 13.07
N ALA A 200 -16.31 -12.25 13.56
CA ALA A 200 -16.62 -10.95 14.14
C ALA A 200 -17.14 -9.97 13.06
N LEU A 201 -16.47 -9.90 11.91
CA LEU A 201 -16.87 -9.05 10.80
C LEU A 201 -18.25 -9.40 10.26
N LEU A 202 -18.54 -10.67 9.99
CA LEU A 202 -19.85 -11.09 9.49
C LEU A 202 -20.97 -10.82 10.51
N ARG A 203 -20.68 -10.93 11.80
CA ARG A 203 -21.65 -10.67 12.88
C ARG A 203 -22.03 -9.20 12.99
N HIS A 204 -21.06 -8.30 12.87
CA HIS A 204 -21.26 -6.88 13.16
C HIS A 204 -21.41 -6.02 11.90
N TRP A 205 -20.85 -6.46 10.77
CA TRP A 205 -20.70 -5.69 9.53
C TRP A 205 -21.07 -6.51 8.29
N GLY A 206 -21.78 -7.63 8.43
CA GLY A 206 -22.16 -8.50 7.31
C GLY A 206 -23.08 -7.86 6.26
N ASN A 207 -23.60 -6.66 6.52
CA ASN A 207 -24.34 -5.84 5.57
C ASN A 207 -23.44 -4.92 4.72
N GLU A 208 -22.13 -4.90 4.97
CA GLU A 208 -21.17 -4.05 4.27
C GLU A 208 -20.46 -4.79 3.15
N ALA A 209 -20.44 -4.21 1.94
CA ALA A 209 -19.82 -4.84 0.77
C ALA A 209 -18.32 -5.11 0.96
N TRP A 210 -17.62 -4.26 1.71
CA TRP A 210 -16.18 -4.39 1.95
C TRP A 210 -15.82 -5.63 2.77
N VAL A 211 -16.72 -6.16 3.62
CA VAL A 211 -16.48 -7.39 4.40
C VAL A 211 -16.31 -8.59 3.47
N TYR A 212 -17.14 -8.66 2.43
CA TYR A 212 -17.03 -9.71 1.41
C TYR A 212 -15.84 -9.50 0.48
N ARG A 213 -15.47 -8.25 0.18
CA ARG A 213 -14.24 -7.93 -0.56
C ARG A 213 -13.01 -8.39 0.20
N PHE A 214 -12.97 -8.10 1.49
CA PHE A 214 -11.91 -8.51 2.41
C PHE A 214 -11.78 -10.03 2.44
N LYS A 215 -12.90 -10.74 2.67
CA LYS A 215 -12.93 -12.21 2.63
C LYS A 215 -12.40 -12.75 1.31
N GLY A 216 -12.90 -12.21 0.20
CA GLY A 216 -12.51 -12.63 -1.14
C GLY A 216 -11.02 -12.46 -1.42
N THR A 217 -10.49 -11.29 -1.06
CA THR A 217 -9.06 -10.95 -1.24
C THR A 217 -8.18 -11.86 -0.38
N HIS A 218 -8.56 -12.11 0.86
CA HIS A 218 -7.83 -13.00 1.75
C HIS A 218 -7.78 -14.44 1.24
N PHE A 219 -8.93 -15.01 0.84
CA PHE A 219 -8.96 -16.38 0.32
C PHE A 219 -8.19 -16.52 -1.01
N LYS A 220 -8.15 -15.47 -1.84
CA LYS A 220 -7.29 -15.42 -3.03
C LYS A 220 -5.81 -15.51 -2.63
N GLU A 221 -5.36 -14.73 -1.64
CA GLU A 221 -3.98 -14.79 -1.14
C GLU A 221 -3.65 -16.16 -0.53
N PHE A 222 -4.53 -16.71 0.30
CA PHE A 222 -4.41 -18.06 0.85
C PHE A 222 -4.38 -19.16 -0.21
N ALA A 223 -5.06 -18.97 -1.35
CA ALA A 223 -4.93 -19.89 -2.46
C ALA A 223 -3.48 -19.87 -2.98
N TRP A 224 -2.96 -18.69 -3.31
CA TRP A 224 -1.59 -18.53 -3.84
C TRP A 224 -0.52 -19.03 -2.86
N GLU A 225 -0.72 -18.85 -1.55
CA GLU A 225 0.16 -19.41 -0.53
C GLU A 225 0.16 -20.94 -0.53
N ALA A 226 -1.01 -21.59 -0.65
CA ALA A 226 -1.09 -23.05 -0.72
C ALA A 226 -0.49 -23.63 -2.00
N ARG A 227 -0.66 -22.93 -3.14
CA ARG A 227 -0.02 -23.31 -4.41
C ARG A 227 1.50 -23.16 -4.34
N GLY A 228 1.98 -22.12 -3.65
CA GLY A 228 3.37 -21.74 -3.61
C GLY A 228 3.85 -21.04 -4.89
N ASN A 229 5.13 -20.69 -4.90
CA ASN A 229 5.76 -19.90 -5.97
C ASN A 229 6.41 -20.74 -7.08
N GLY A 230 6.27 -22.07 -7.00
CA GLY A 230 6.82 -23.00 -7.98
C GLY A 230 6.11 -22.94 -9.33
N TYR A 231 6.75 -23.52 -10.35
CA TYR A 231 6.11 -23.84 -11.62
C TYR A 231 5.01 -24.88 -11.43
N ALA A 232 4.05 -24.92 -12.36
CA ALA A 232 2.85 -25.74 -12.22
C ALA A 232 3.12 -27.23 -11.98
N ASP A 233 4.19 -27.75 -12.58
CA ASP A 233 4.68 -29.13 -12.47
C ASP A 233 5.38 -29.44 -11.13
N THR A 234 5.70 -28.41 -10.35
CA THR A 234 6.33 -28.54 -9.02
C THR A 234 5.35 -28.42 -7.85
N VAL A 235 4.07 -28.12 -8.13
CA VAL A 235 3.04 -27.96 -7.10
C VAL A 235 2.46 -29.34 -6.74
N SER A 236 2.34 -29.62 -5.43
CA SER A 236 1.75 -30.87 -4.95
C SER A 236 0.26 -30.98 -5.25
N GLU A 237 -0.28 -32.19 -5.27
CA GLU A 237 -1.73 -32.42 -5.42
C GLU A 237 -2.55 -31.69 -4.36
N GLU A 238 -2.08 -31.71 -3.10
CA GLU A 238 -2.71 -30.99 -1.99
C GLU A 238 -2.65 -29.47 -2.20
N GLY A 239 -1.53 -28.95 -2.70
CA GLY A 239 -1.39 -27.53 -3.05
C GLY A 239 -2.40 -27.11 -4.12
N TRP A 240 -2.58 -27.93 -5.16
CA TRP A 240 -3.59 -27.71 -6.20
C TRP A 240 -5.02 -27.78 -5.69
N ARG A 241 -5.34 -28.77 -4.85
CA ARG A 241 -6.66 -28.94 -4.24
C ARG A 241 -7.03 -27.71 -3.42
N LEU A 242 -6.15 -27.29 -2.50
CA LEU A 242 -6.35 -26.11 -1.66
C LEU A 242 -6.41 -24.83 -2.49
N PHE A 243 -5.60 -24.70 -3.54
CA PHE A 243 -5.64 -23.57 -4.46
C PHE A 243 -7.03 -23.42 -5.09
N SER A 244 -7.57 -24.50 -5.65
CA SER A 244 -8.89 -24.49 -6.29
C SER A 244 -10.02 -24.16 -5.29
N GLU A 245 -10.06 -24.87 -4.16
CA GLU A 245 -11.10 -24.67 -3.13
C GLU A 245 -11.13 -23.23 -2.61
N ARG A 246 -9.94 -22.66 -2.35
CA ARG A 246 -9.82 -21.29 -1.83
C ARG A 246 -10.17 -20.25 -2.88
N LEU A 247 -9.84 -20.47 -4.15
CA LEU A 247 -10.28 -19.57 -5.23
C LEU A 247 -11.80 -19.58 -5.43
N GLU A 248 -12.48 -20.71 -5.24
CA GLU A 248 -13.95 -20.75 -5.27
C GLU A 248 -14.60 -20.01 -4.09
N ILE A 249 -13.99 -20.05 -2.90
CA ILE A 249 -14.44 -19.23 -1.77
C ILE A 249 -14.20 -17.75 -2.08
N ALA A 250 -13.03 -17.42 -2.63
CA ALA A 250 -12.67 -16.05 -3.00
C ALA A 250 -13.67 -15.47 -4.01
N GLU A 251 -13.94 -16.20 -5.09
CA GLU A 251 -14.89 -15.81 -6.14
C GLU A 251 -16.29 -15.53 -5.57
N ARG A 252 -16.85 -16.46 -4.79
CA ARG A 252 -18.20 -16.30 -4.22
C ARG A 252 -18.30 -15.05 -3.34
N ALA A 253 -17.28 -14.81 -2.51
CA ALA A 253 -17.24 -13.62 -1.66
C ALA A 253 -17.11 -12.33 -2.49
N LEU A 254 -16.21 -12.29 -3.48
CA LEU A 254 -16.05 -11.12 -4.33
C LEU A 254 -17.27 -10.83 -5.19
N LEU A 255 -17.95 -11.85 -5.72
CA LEU A 255 -19.21 -11.66 -6.44
C LEU A 255 -20.30 -11.11 -5.52
N LYS A 256 -20.36 -11.57 -4.27
CA LYS A 256 -21.28 -10.99 -3.28
C LYS A 256 -20.97 -9.53 -3.00
N SER A 257 -19.69 -9.20 -2.84
CA SER A 257 -19.24 -7.81 -2.69
C SER A 257 -19.64 -6.94 -3.88
N TRP A 258 -19.45 -7.45 -5.11
CA TRP A 258 -19.82 -6.73 -6.33
C TRP A 258 -21.33 -6.54 -6.47
N GLU A 259 -22.13 -7.55 -6.11
CA GLU A 259 -23.60 -7.43 -6.08
C GLU A 259 -24.05 -6.31 -5.13
N MET A 260 -23.40 -6.19 -3.96
CA MET A 260 -23.72 -5.18 -2.95
C MET A 260 -23.20 -3.79 -3.33
N ASN A 261 -22.06 -3.69 -4.00
CA ASN A 261 -21.47 -2.43 -4.46
C ASN A 261 -20.78 -2.58 -5.82
N PRO A 262 -21.52 -2.43 -6.94
CA PRO A 262 -20.98 -2.56 -8.29
C PRO A 262 -20.15 -1.33 -8.73
N SER A 263 -19.93 -0.35 -7.84
CA SER A 263 -19.15 0.86 -8.10
C SER A 263 -17.75 0.83 -7.47
N ASP A 264 -17.36 -0.32 -6.92
CA ASP A 264 -16.04 -0.55 -6.33
C ASP A 264 -15.07 -1.19 -7.34
N PRO A 265 -14.14 -0.43 -7.95
CA PRO A 265 -13.19 -0.97 -8.90
C PRO A 265 -12.26 -2.04 -8.27
N GLU A 266 -11.98 -1.96 -6.97
CA GLU A 266 -11.11 -2.92 -6.28
C GLU A 266 -11.70 -4.34 -6.27
N THR A 267 -13.03 -4.47 -6.17
CA THR A 267 -13.69 -5.77 -6.25
C THR A 267 -13.56 -6.38 -7.64
N ALA A 268 -13.72 -5.59 -8.70
CA ALA A 268 -13.48 -6.06 -10.07
C ALA A 268 -12.02 -6.47 -10.28
N ARG A 269 -11.07 -5.67 -9.80
CA ARG A 269 -9.64 -6.01 -9.83
C ARG A 269 -9.33 -7.31 -9.09
N ALA A 270 -9.93 -7.53 -7.91
CA ALA A 270 -9.73 -8.76 -7.16
C ALA A 270 -10.27 -9.99 -7.92
N LEU A 271 -11.40 -9.86 -8.62
CA LEU A 271 -11.96 -10.91 -9.48
C LEU A 271 -11.06 -11.23 -10.67
N MET A 272 -10.39 -10.24 -11.25
CA MET A 272 -9.34 -10.49 -12.26
C MET A 272 -8.21 -11.36 -11.69
N GLY A 273 -7.79 -11.10 -10.45
CA GLY A 273 -6.77 -11.90 -9.77
C GLY A 273 -7.22 -13.32 -9.44
N VAL A 274 -8.51 -13.53 -9.17
CA VAL A 274 -9.10 -14.87 -9.07
C VAL A 274 -9.05 -15.58 -10.43
N GLU A 275 -9.38 -14.88 -11.52
CA GLU A 275 -9.38 -15.46 -12.86
C GLU A 275 -8.01 -15.80 -13.42
N LEU A 276 -6.99 -15.05 -13.02
CA LEU A 276 -5.60 -15.43 -13.27
C LEU A 276 -5.31 -16.85 -12.75
N GLY A 277 -5.79 -17.16 -11.54
CA GLY A 277 -5.58 -18.45 -10.91
C GLY A 277 -6.51 -19.56 -11.41
N GLN A 278 -7.80 -19.26 -11.58
CA GLN A 278 -8.80 -20.26 -12.01
C GLN A 278 -8.64 -20.64 -13.49
N GLY A 279 -8.16 -19.74 -14.35
CA GLY A 279 -7.95 -20.01 -15.77
C GLY A 279 -9.22 -20.35 -16.56
N ARG A 280 -10.39 -19.87 -16.12
CA ARG A 280 -11.70 -20.20 -16.72
C ARG A 280 -11.99 -19.50 -18.06
N GLY A 281 -11.06 -18.68 -18.54
CA GLY A 281 -11.08 -18.12 -19.89
C GLY A 281 -10.89 -16.60 -19.93
N ARG A 282 -10.37 -16.14 -21.08
CA ARG A 282 -10.02 -14.72 -21.28
C ARG A 282 -11.21 -13.79 -21.21
N ASP A 283 -12.37 -14.20 -21.71
CA ASP A 283 -13.57 -13.35 -21.75
C ASP A 283 -14.02 -12.90 -20.35
N ARG A 284 -13.84 -13.77 -19.34
CA ARG A 284 -14.14 -13.43 -17.94
C ARG A 284 -13.16 -12.39 -17.39
N LEU A 285 -11.87 -12.52 -17.67
CA LEU A 285 -10.87 -11.51 -17.31
C LEU A 285 -11.20 -10.15 -17.96
N GLU A 286 -11.47 -10.13 -19.27
CA GLU A 286 -11.76 -8.91 -20.02
C GLU A 286 -13.05 -8.23 -19.53
N GLN A 287 -14.07 -9.02 -19.12
CA GLN A 287 -15.28 -8.48 -18.50
C GLN A 287 -14.97 -7.71 -17.20
N TRP A 288 -14.17 -8.28 -16.30
CA TRP A 288 -13.81 -7.62 -15.04
C TRP A 288 -12.85 -6.45 -15.26
N PHE A 289 -11.90 -6.59 -16.20
CA PHE A 289 -11.02 -5.50 -16.59
C PHE A 289 -11.80 -4.29 -17.12
N SER A 290 -12.76 -4.51 -18.03
CA SER A 290 -13.61 -3.44 -18.55
C SER A 290 -14.40 -2.73 -17.45
N ARG A 291 -14.97 -3.49 -16.49
CA ARG A 291 -15.67 -2.93 -15.32
C ARG A 291 -14.73 -2.07 -14.45
N ALA A 292 -13.52 -2.57 -14.17
CA ALA A 292 -12.53 -1.85 -13.37
C ALA A 292 -12.10 -0.54 -14.04
N MET A 293 -11.74 -0.59 -15.33
CA MET A 293 -11.27 0.58 -16.09
C MET A 293 -12.37 1.62 -16.34
N LYS A 294 -13.64 1.19 -16.46
CA LYS A 294 -14.79 2.11 -16.55
C LYS A 294 -14.99 2.91 -15.26
N LEU A 295 -14.72 2.30 -14.11
CA LEU A 295 -14.87 2.94 -12.80
C LEU A 295 -13.64 3.78 -12.40
N ASN A 296 -12.45 3.40 -12.87
CA ASN A 296 -11.20 4.13 -12.66
C ASN A 296 -10.31 3.99 -13.91
N THR A 297 -10.26 5.03 -14.73
CA THR A 297 -9.47 5.04 -15.97
C THR A 297 -7.96 5.09 -15.74
N ASN A 298 -7.52 5.40 -14.52
CA ASN A 298 -6.11 5.46 -14.14
C ASN A 298 -5.67 4.21 -13.34
N PHE A 299 -6.41 3.11 -13.44
CA PHE A 299 -6.24 1.95 -12.58
C PHE A 299 -5.09 1.03 -13.02
N TYR A 300 -3.87 1.44 -12.67
CA TYR A 300 -2.63 0.74 -13.01
C TYR A 300 -2.63 -0.73 -12.58
N GLU A 301 -3.13 -1.03 -11.38
CA GLU A 301 -3.13 -2.38 -10.81
C GLU A 301 -4.03 -3.35 -11.59
N ALA A 302 -5.13 -2.87 -12.17
CA ALA A 302 -5.96 -3.67 -13.07
C ALA A 302 -5.20 -3.98 -14.37
N CYS A 303 -4.48 -2.99 -14.91
CA CYS A 303 -3.64 -3.20 -16.10
C CYS A 303 -2.48 -4.16 -15.81
N SER A 304 -1.81 -4.05 -14.66
CA SER A 304 -0.72 -4.95 -14.27
C SER A 304 -1.22 -6.40 -14.12
N ILE A 305 -2.39 -6.64 -13.52
CA ILE A 305 -2.97 -7.99 -13.45
C ILE A 305 -3.29 -8.56 -14.85
N LYS A 306 -3.86 -7.74 -15.75
CA LYS A 306 -4.09 -8.17 -17.14
C LYS A 306 -2.78 -8.46 -17.86
N LEU A 307 -1.73 -7.65 -17.64
CA LEU A 307 -0.41 -7.91 -18.19
C LEU A 307 0.16 -9.24 -17.68
N THR A 308 0.06 -9.52 -16.37
CA THR A 308 0.47 -10.81 -15.78
C THR A 308 -0.32 -11.98 -16.38
N TYR A 309 -1.63 -11.83 -16.58
CA TYR A 309 -2.46 -12.86 -17.23
C TYR A 309 -1.95 -13.20 -18.64
N LEU A 310 -1.48 -12.19 -19.38
CA LEU A 310 -0.93 -12.33 -20.72
C LEU A 310 0.52 -12.84 -20.77
N GLU A 311 1.17 -13.09 -19.63
CA GLU A 311 2.52 -13.65 -19.61
C GLU A 311 2.55 -15.07 -20.22
N PRO A 312 3.63 -15.48 -20.91
CA PRO A 312 3.75 -16.79 -21.53
C PRO A 312 3.57 -17.98 -20.58
N LYS A 313 3.96 -17.84 -19.31
CA LYS A 313 3.79 -18.89 -18.29
C LYS A 313 2.34 -19.06 -17.80
N TRP A 314 1.47 -18.13 -18.18
CA TRP A 314 0.06 -18.10 -17.79
C TRP A 314 -0.81 -18.40 -19.01
N HIS A 315 -1.55 -17.41 -19.52
CA HIS A 315 -2.60 -17.63 -20.51
C HIS A 315 -2.32 -16.88 -21.83
N GLY A 316 -1.12 -16.31 -21.99
CA GLY A 316 -0.80 -15.44 -23.11
C GLY A 316 0.55 -15.69 -23.78
N SER A 317 1.13 -14.62 -24.32
CA SER A 317 2.34 -14.64 -25.13
C SER A 317 3.04 -13.29 -25.11
N ALA A 318 4.33 -13.26 -25.43
CA ALA A 318 5.10 -12.01 -25.49
C ALA A 318 4.48 -10.97 -26.44
N ARG A 319 3.90 -11.45 -27.56
CA ARG A 319 3.19 -10.61 -28.51
C ARG A 319 1.99 -9.91 -27.86
N GLN A 320 1.14 -10.66 -27.15
CA GLN A 320 -0.04 -10.11 -26.50
C GLN A 320 0.32 -9.12 -25.38
N MET A 321 1.40 -9.39 -24.64
CA MET A 321 1.90 -8.45 -23.62
C MET A 321 2.29 -7.10 -24.24
N LEU A 322 3.07 -7.12 -25.33
CA LEU A 322 3.50 -5.89 -26.01
C LEU A 322 2.32 -5.19 -26.70
N GLU A 323 1.40 -5.94 -27.32
CA GLU A 323 0.17 -5.37 -27.90
C GLU A 323 -0.66 -4.63 -26.84
N PHE A 324 -0.87 -5.23 -25.68
CA PHE A 324 -1.59 -4.60 -24.57
C PHE A 324 -0.83 -3.42 -23.96
N GLY A 325 0.48 -3.53 -23.73
CA GLY A 325 1.28 -2.41 -23.25
C GLY A 325 1.23 -1.21 -24.20
N ARG A 326 1.27 -1.45 -25.51
CA ARG A 326 1.13 -0.41 -26.53
C ARG A 326 -0.29 0.17 -26.60
N GLU A 327 -1.32 -0.62 -26.35
CA GLU A 327 -2.70 -0.14 -26.17
C GLU A 327 -2.77 0.86 -25.02
N CYS A 328 -2.22 0.50 -23.84
CA CYS A 328 -2.13 1.39 -22.68
C CYS A 328 -1.36 2.68 -22.99
N ALA A 329 -0.21 2.59 -23.67
CA ALA A 329 0.61 3.75 -24.01
C ALA A 329 -0.07 4.71 -25.00
N ARG A 330 -0.90 4.21 -25.93
CA ARG A 330 -1.62 5.03 -26.92
C ARG A 330 -2.98 5.54 -26.43
N SER A 331 -3.49 5.01 -25.32
CA SER A 331 -4.81 5.39 -24.81
C SER A 331 -4.87 6.87 -24.48
N LYS A 332 -5.90 7.55 -24.97
CA LYS A 332 -6.22 8.94 -24.58
C LYS A 332 -7.12 9.00 -23.35
N GLU A 333 -7.83 7.91 -23.08
CA GLU A 333 -8.78 7.79 -21.97
C GLU A 333 -8.09 7.37 -20.68
N TRP A 334 -7.06 6.52 -20.77
CA TRP A 334 -6.32 6.03 -19.63
C TRP A 334 -5.10 6.89 -19.38
N GLY A 335 -4.95 7.34 -18.13
CA GLY A 335 -3.94 8.30 -17.74
C GLY A 335 -3.11 7.81 -16.57
N TRP A 336 -2.55 8.79 -15.85
CA TRP A 336 -1.54 8.60 -14.82
C TRP A 336 -0.44 7.62 -15.27
N SER A 337 -0.20 6.56 -14.51
CA SER A 337 0.83 5.56 -14.76
C SER A 337 0.43 4.47 -15.75
N VAL A 338 -0.82 4.39 -16.21
CA VAL A 338 -1.27 3.34 -17.15
C VAL A 338 -0.41 3.27 -18.43
N PRO A 339 -0.01 4.39 -19.06
CA PRO A 339 0.89 4.35 -20.22
C PRO A 339 2.24 3.66 -19.97
N LEU A 340 2.68 3.54 -18.71
CA LEU A 340 3.96 2.92 -18.35
C LEU A 340 3.89 1.38 -18.32
N ILE A 341 2.71 0.77 -18.52
CA ILE A 341 2.53 -0.69 -18.59
C ILE A 341 3.40 -1.32 -19.70
N ILE A 342 3.71 -0.60 -20.78
CA ILE A 342 4.64 -1.11 -21.80
C ILE A 342 6.07 -1.33 -21.25
N ALA A 343 6.53 -0.46 -20.36
CA ALA A 343 7.83 -0.64 -19.72
C ALA A 343 7.81 -1.84 -18.73
N GLU A 344 6.68 -2.07 -18.04
CA GLU A 344 6.47 -3.28 -17.25
C GLU A 344 6.46 -4.54 -18.13
N ALA A 345 5.85 -4.49 -19.31
CA ALA A 345 5.84 -5.60 -20.26
C ALA A 345 7.26 -6.00 -20.66
N HIS A 346 8.11 -5.05 -21.04
CA HIS A 346 9.53 -5.31 -21.32
C HIS A 346 10.28 -5.85 -20.10
N GLN A 347 10.00 -5.30 -18.90
CA GLN A 347 10.61 -5.78 -17.66
C GLN A 347 10.27 -7.24 -17.35
N SER A 348 9.04 -7.66 -17.61
CA SER A 348 8.64 -9.07 -17.47
C SER A 348 9.25 -9.94 -18.57
N LEU A 349 9.23 -9.49 -19.83
CA LEU A 349 9.78 -10.24 -20.97
C LEU A 349 11.28 -10.48 -20.89
N ALA A 350 12.04 -9.55 -20.34
CA ALA A 350 13.47 -9.75 -20.09
C ALA A 350 13.76 -10.95 -19.17
N ARG A 351 12.80 -11.40 -18.35
CA ARG A 351 12.95 -12.60 -17.50
C ARG A 351 12.73 -13.91 -18.27
N TYR A 352 12.05 -13.84 -19.41
CA TYR A 352 11.77 -14.97 -20.29
C TYR A 352 12.76 -15.08 -21.45
N ASP A 353 13.68 -14.13 -21.60
CA ASP A 353 14.67 -14.19 -22.66
C ASP A 353 15.70 -15.28 -22.36
N GLN A 354 15.55 -16.41 -23.03
CA GLN A 354 16.43 -17.58 -22.92
C GLN A 354 17.44 -17.66 -24.07
N ARG A 355 17.57 -16.60 -24.88
CA ARG A 355 18.54 -16.59 -25.99
C ARG A 355 19.96 -16.51 -25.43
N GLU A 356 20.73 -17.57 -25.61
CA GLU A 356 22.15 -17.59 -25.21
C GLU A 356 22.93 -16.45 -25.89
N GLY A 357 23.67 -15.70 -25.07
CA GLY A 357 24.55 -14.62 -25.54
C GLY A 357 23.84 -13.36 -26.03
N GLN A 358 22.51 -13.25 -25.89
CA GLN A 358 21.77 -12.02 -26.24
C GLN A 358 21.20 -11.34 -24.99
N ASP A 359 21.51 -10.06 -24.84
CA ASP A 359 20.92 -9.21 -23.81
C ASP A 359 19.61 -8.62 -24.34
N TYR A 360 18.46 -8.99 -23.75
CA TYR A 360 17.13 -8.48 -24.11
C TYR A 360 17.13 -6.95 -24.22
N TRP A 361 17.83 -6.27 -23.32
CA TRP A 361 17.85 -4.80 -23.25
C TRP A 361 18.73 -4.14 -24.32
N ALA A 362 19.56 -4.93 -25.01
CA ALA A 362 20.35 -4.47 -26.14
C ALA A 362 19.55 -4.49 -27.46
N ASP A 363 18.34 -5.07 -27.48
CA ASP A 363 17.47 -5.04 -28.66
C ASP A 363 17.06 -3.57 -28.97
N PRO A 364 17.37 -3.05 -30.18
CA PRO A 364 17.12 -1.66 -30.52
C PRO A 364 15.63 -1.30 -30.56
N SER A 365 14.72 -2.28 -30.59
CA SER A 365 13.27 -2.03 -30.56
C SER A 365 12.73 -1.74 -29.16
N VAL A 366 13.46 -2.10 -28.09
CA VAL A 366 12.98 -1.97 -26.69
C VAL A 366 13.01 -0.53 -26.20
N TRP A 367 14.15 0.15 -26.37
CA TRP A 367 14.30 1.51 -25.83
C TRP A 367 13.30 2.53 -26.38
N PRO A 368 13.01 2.59 -27.70
CA PRO A 368 12.06 3.57 -28.24
C PRO A 368 10.67 3.50 -27.58
N GLU A 369 10.17 2.31 -27.24
CA GLU A 369 8.87 2.15 -26.57
C GLU A 369 8.90 2.67 -25.12
N ILE A 370 9.98 2.38 -24.39
CA ILE A 370 10.21 2.85 -23.03
C ILE A 370 10.41 4.37 -23.00
N GLU A 371 11.29 4.90 -23.84
CA GLU A 371 11.57 6.32 -23.91
C GLU A 371 10.30 7.11 -24.24
N SER A 372 9.56 6.69 -25.27
CA SER A 372 8.35 7.39 -25.69
C SER A 372 7.29 7.42 -24.59
N CYS A 373 7.10 6.35 -23.81
CA CYS A 373 6.07 6.34 -22.77
C CYS A 373 6.48 7.20 -21.56
N PHE A 374 7.74 7.17 -21.15
CA PHE A 374 8.23 7.99 -20.03
C PHE A 374 8.31 9.48 -20.38
N GLU A 375 8.81 9.83 -21.56
CA GLU A 375 8.87 11.24 -21.99
C GLU A 375 7.47 11.83 -22.11
N ALA A 376 6.50 11.09 -22.68
CA ALA A 376 5.11 11.52 -22.72
C ALA A 376 4.49 11.65 -21.31
N PHE A 377 4.81 10.72 -20.40
CA PHE A 377 4.36 10.76 -19.00
C PHE A 377 4.89 12.00 -18.28
N PHE A 378 6.20 12.29 -18.36
CA PHE A 378 6.78 13.47 -17.73
C PHE A 378 6.32 14.78 -18.38
N ALA A 379 6.13 14.81 -19.69
CA ALA A 379 5.56 15.96 -20.38
C ALA A 379 4.13 16.28 -19.91
N ARG A 380 3.35 15.24 -19.57
CA ARG A 380 1.95 15.39 -19.11
C ARG A 380 1.83 15.72 -17.62
N TYR A 381 2.65 15.12 -16.76
CA TYR A 381 2.46 15.20 -15.29
C TYR A 381 3.55 15.99 -14.55
N GLY A 382 4.64 16.36 -15.21
CA GLY A 382 5.70 17.20 -14.64
C GLY A 382 6.18 16.71 -13.27
N GLU A 383 6.11 17.58 -12.28
CA GLU A 383 6.55 17.31 -10.90
C GLU A 383 5.77 16.17 -10.22
N GLN A 384 4.50 15.96 -10.58
CA GLN A 384 3.68 14.88 -10.01
C GLN A 384 4.22 13.50 -10.42
N GLY A 385 4.94 13.43 -11.53
CA GLY A 385 5.55 12.20 -12.05
C GLY A 385 6.90 11.83 -11.42
N LEU A 386 7.50 12.67 -10.57
CA LEU A 386 8.89 12.50 -10.13
C LEU A 386 9.18 11.16 -9.43
N GLY A 387 8.16 10.55 -8.80
CA GLY A 387 8.29 9.21 -8.23
C GLY A 387 8.72 8.11 -9.23
N TRP A 388 8.50 8.33 -10.52
CA TRP A 388 8.84 7.38 -11.60
C TRP A 388 10.24 7.59 -12.20
N ARG A 389 10.98 8.62 -11.77
CA ARG A 389 12.34 8.89 -12.27
C ARG A 389 13.32 7.76 -11.97
N HIS A 390 13.15 7.08 -10.82
CA HIS A 390 13.92 5.88 -10.48
C HIS A 390 13.73 4.76 -11.51
N ASN A 391 12.49 4.50 -11.92
CA ASN A 391 12.16 3.51 -12.94
C ASN A 391 12.80 3.88 -14.28
N TYR A 392 12.66 5.13 -14.70
CA TYR A 392 13.19 5.57 -15.99
C TYR A 392 14.72 5.51 -16.04
N ALA A 393 15.41 5.98 -14.99
CA ALA A 393 16.86 5.85 -14.86
C ALA A 393 17.30 4.38 -14.91
N ARG A 394 16.60 3.48 -14.20
CA ARG A 394 16.91 2.05 -14.23
C ARG A 394 16.74 1.44 -15.61
N PHE A 395 15.71 1.82 -16.37
CA PHE A 395 15.56 1.35 -17.75
C PHE A 395 16.62 1.93 -18.69
N ALA A 396 16.97 3.21 -18.54
CA ALA A 396 18.05 3.84 -19.29
C ALA A 396 19.38 3.11 -19.06
N TYR A 397 19.66 2.74 -17.82
CA TYR A 397 20.83 1.93 -17.47
C TYR A 397 20.81 0.57 -18.17
N LYS A 398 19.72 -0.19 -18.03
CA LYS A 398 19.57 -1.51 -18.66
C LYS A 398 19.74 -1.46 -20.18
N CYS A 399 19.17 -0.44 -20.83
CA CYS A 399 19.25 -0.26 -22.28
C CYS A 399 20.53 0.47 -22.74
N ARG A 400 21.50 0.70 -21.83
CA ARG A 400 22.79 1.37 -22.09
C ARG A 400 22.63 2.76 -22.71
N LYS A 401 21.63 3.51 -22.27
CA LYS A 401 21.33 4.88 -22.73
C LYS A 401 21.99 5.89 -21.79
N TRP A 402 23.32 5.90 -21.85
CA TRP A 402 24.18 6.67 -20.93
C TRP A 402 23.86 8.16 -20.89
N SER A 403 23.58 8.77 -22.04
CA SER A 403 23.21 10.20 -22.11
C SER A 403 21.90 10.50 -21.38
N VAL A 404 20.92 9.61 -21.47
CA VAL A 404 19.63 9.75 -20.77
C VAL A 404 19.82 9.49 -19.28
N LEU A 405 20.55 8.44 -18.92
CA LEU A 405 20.85 8.15 -17.52
C LEU A 405 21.57 9.31 -16.82
N ARG A 406 22.57 9.92 -17.46
CA ARG A 406 23.25 11.12 -16.95
C ARG A 406 22.28 12.27 -16.67
N ARG A 407 21.29 12.46 -17.54
CA ARG A 407 20.24 13.49 -17.38
C ARG A 407 19.30 13.18 -16.20
N GLU A 408 18.96 11.90 -15.99
CA GLU A 408 18.00 11.50 -14.96
C GLU A 408 18.60 11.42 -13.55
N LEU A 409 19.88 11.08 -13.41
CA LEU A 409 20.57 10.96 -12.11
C LEU A 409 20.35 12.14 -11.14
N PRO A 410 20.54 13.42 -11.55
CA PRO A 410 20.29 14.56 -10.65
C PRO A 410 18.80 14.79 -10.34
N LEU A 411 17.88 14.16 -11.08
CA LEU A 411 16.43 14.33 -10.94
C LEU A 411 15.78 13.30 -9.99
N LEU A 412 16.55 12.36 -9.44
CA LEU A 412 16.02 11.28 -8.60
C LEU A 412 15.50 11.74 -7.22
N GLY A 413 15.86 12.94 -6.76
CA GLY A 413 15.56 13.39 -5.40
C GLY A 413 16.24 12.49 -4.35
N LYS A 414 15.48 12.05 -3.33
CA LYS A 414 16.00 11.08 -2.34
C LYS A 414 16.15 9.70 -2.99
N VAL A 415 17.40 9.27 -3.19
CA VAL A 415 17.73 7.99 -3.83
C VAL A 415 17.25 6.80 -2.97
N ASN A 416 16.45 5.93 -3.58
CA ASN A 416 16.14 4.60 -3.06
C ASN A 416 17.23 3.61 -3.50
N TYR A 417 18.27 3.45 -2.67
CA TYR A 417 19.39 2.57 -2.99
C TYR A 417 18.99 1.11 -3.17
N ASP A 418 18.04 0.61 -2.37
CA ASP A 418 17.56 -0.78 -2.48
C ASP A 418 16.94 -1.07 -3.85
N PHE A 419 16.26 -0.08 -4.43
CA PHE A 419 15.69 -0.19 -5.79
C PHE A 419 16.75 -0.41 -6.87
N PHE A 420 17.98 0.07 -6.64
CA PHE A 420 19.13 -0.09 -7.53
C PHE A 420 20.06 -1.24 -7.11
N GLY A 421 19.65 -2.10 -6.17
CA GLY A 421 20.47 -3.22 -5.69
C GLY A 421 21.50 -2.83 -4.63
N GLY A 422 21.33 -1.67 -3.99
CA GLY A 422 22.18 -1.18 -2.90
C GLY A 422 23.01 0.05 -3.29
N ARG A 423 23.67 0.64 -2.28
CA ARG A 423 24.47 1.86 -2.46
C ARG A 423 25.66 1.65 -3.39
N GLU A 424 26.34 0.52 -3.28
CA GLU A 424 27.50 0.19 -4.11
C GLU A 424 27.12 0.05 -5.59
N ALA A 425 26.02 -0.66 -5.88
CA ALA A 425 25.49 -0.82 -7.24
C ALA A 425 25.09 0.53 -7.86
N PHE A 426 24.48 1.42 -7.06
CA PHE A 426 24.14 2.77 -7.53
C PHE A 426 25.37 3.61 -7.86
N GLU A 427 26.41 3.57 -7.01
CA GLU A 427 27.66 4.29 -7.28
C GLU A 427 28.44 3.69 -8.46
N GLN A 428 28.37 2.37 -8.66
CA GLN A 428 28.90 1.73 -9.87
C GLN A 428 28.18 2.23 -11.13
N MET A 429 26.85 2.22 -11.13
CA MET A 429 26.05 2.75 -12.24
C MET A 429 26.44 4.20 -12.61
N LYS A 430 26.74 5.05 -11.62
CA LYS A 430 27.24 6.41 -11.86
C LYS A 430 28.61 6.45 -12.50
N ARG A 431 29.53 5.55 -12.14
CA ARG A 431 30.87 5.48 -12.75
C ARG A 431 30.80 5.05 -14.22
N GLU A 432 30.00 4.00 -14.51
CA GLU A 432 29.85 3.48 -15.87
C GLU A 432 29.31 4.54 -16.86
N VAL A 433 28.44 5.45 -16.39
CA VAL A 433 27.95 6.58 -17.19
C VAL A 433 29.09 7.50 -17.63
N GLU A 434 30.00 7.86 -16.72
CA GLU A 434 31.10 8.78 -17.03
C GLU A 434 32.16 8.12 -17.91
N GLU A 435 32.46 6.84 -17.67
CA GLU A 435 33.39 6.04 -18.48
C GLU A 435 32.94 6.00 -19.95
N HIS A 436 31.72 5.55 -20.22
CA HIS A 436 31.22 5.42 -21.59
C HIS A 436 31.02 6.75 -22.32
N LEU A 437 30.67 7.82 -21.61
CA LEU A 437 30.54 9.16 -22.20
C LEU A 437 31.89 9.83 -22.45
N SER A 438 32.96 9.36 -21.79
CA SER A 438 34.34 9.81 -22.04
C SER A 438 34.98 9.10 -23.24
N GLU A 439 34.66 7.82 -23.45
CA GLU A 439 35.15 7.00 -24.57
C GLU A 439 34.50 7.36 -25.92
N THR A 440 33.34 8.03 -25.90
CA THR A 440 32.59 8.41 -27.10
C THR A 440 32.89 9.86 -27.55
N LYS A 441 33.78 10.58 -26.85
CA LYS A 441 34.30 11.91 -27.22
C LYS A 441 35.61 11.78 -27.99
#